data_AF-A0AAE6CHZ8-F1
#
_entry.id   AF-A0AAE6CHZ8-F1
#
_cell.length_a   1.000
_cell.length_b   1.000
_cell.length_c   1.000
_cell.angle_alpha   90.00
_cell.angle_beta   90.00
_cell.angle_gamma   90.00
#
_symmetry.space_group_name_H-M   'P 1'
#
loop_
_entity.id
_entity.type
_entity.pdbx_description
1 polymer ?
#
loop_
_entity_poly.entity_id
_entity_poly.type
_entity_poly.pdbx_seq_one_letter_code
_entity_poly.pdbx_strand_id
1 'polypeptide(L)'
;MPESLEYTGRTTDRKSAIASVERALLRHGDWGPYGDFSRPLNELSGEYKITIEERPDSFSVTCISAVSNSGFEVSFSVLKKDLSIDLHSVVIGVDCPPPEIGE
;
A
#
# COMPACT_ATOMS: atom_id res chain seq x y z
N MET A 1 1.05 -12.71 13.11
CA MET A 1 0.77 -11.58 12.19
C MET A 1 1.80 -11.64 11.10
N PRO A 2 1.46 -11.40 9.82
CA PRO A 2 2.46 -11.40 8.77
C PRO A 2 3.51 -10.33 9.09
N GLU A 3 4.79 -10.71 9.04
CA GLU A 3 5.92 -9.83 9.36
C GLU A 3 6.01 -8.62 8.41
N SER A 4 5.28 -8.67 7.29
CA SER A 4 5.28 -7.69 6.21
C SER A 4 4.24 -6.56 6.37
N LEU A 5 3.39 -6.54 7.42
CA LEU A 5 2.37 -5.50 7.63
C LEU A 5 2.75 -4.56 8.78
N GLU A 6 3.19 -3.35 8.44
CA GLU A 6 3.53 -2.28 9.37
C GLU A 6 2.38 -1.28 9.50
N TYR A 7 2.12 -0.82 10.73
CA TYR A 7 1.13 0.22 10.99
C TYR A 7 1.76 1.32 11.85
N THR A 8 1.71 2.55 11.34
CA THR A 8 2.27 3.75 11.96
C THR A 8 1.13 4.71 12.25
N GLY A 9 0.66 4.75 13.50
CA GLY A 9 -0.51 5.54 13.88
C GLY A 9 -0.86 5.33 15.35
N ARG A 10 -2.04 5.78 15.78
CA ARG A 10 -2.47 5.51 17.15
C ARG A 10 -2.77 4.02 17.31
N THR A 11 -2.05 3.36 18.23
CA THR A 11 -2.13 1.90 18.43
C THR A 11 -3.54 1.41 18.79
N THR A 12 -4.34 2.25 19.44
CA THR A 12 -5.72 1.96 19.88
C THR A 12 -6.66 1.65 18.72
N ASP A 13 -6.37 2.17 17.52
CA ASP A 13 -7.23 2.07 16.34
C ASP A 13 -6.64 1.17 15.25
N ARG A 14 -5.48 0.54 15.49
CA ARG A 14 -4.76 -0.27 14.49
C ARG A 14 -5.65 -1.30 13.79
N LYS A 15 -6.46 -2.06 14.54
CA LYS A 15 -7.35 -3.08 13.94
C LYS A 15 -8.42 -2.45 13.04
N SER A 16 -9.02 -1.34 13.47
CA SER A 16 -10.05 -0.63 12.70
C SER A 16 -9.45 0.04 11.45
N ALA A 17 -8.25 0.60 11.57
CA ALA A 17 -7.53 1.20 10.46
C ALA A 17 -7.18 0.16 9.39
N ILE A 18 -6.59 -0.97 9.79
CA ILE A 18 -6.27 -2.09 8.89
C ILE A 18 -7.53 -2.60 8.19
N ALA A 19 -8.62 -2.81 8.94
CA ALA A 19 -9.89 -3.26 8.36
C ALA A 19 -10.51 -2.24 7.40
N SER A 20 -10.31 -0.94 7.64
CA SER A 20 -10.79 0.15 6.78
C SER A 20 -10.02 0.19 5.46
N VAL A 21 -8.68 0.05 5.52
CA VAL A 21 -7.82 -0.05 4.34
C VAL A 21 -8.14 -1.30 3.53
N GLU A 22 -8.30 -2.45 4.18
CA GLU A 22 -8.68 -3.69 3.50
C GLU A 22 -10.02 -3.55 2.77
N ARG A 23 -11.02 -2.92 3.40
CA ARG A 23 -12.31 -2.64 2.74
C ARG A 23 -12.18 -1.70 1.55
N ALA A 24 -11.32 -0.69 1.64
CA ALA A 24 -11.06 0.21 0.53
C ALA A 24 -10.43 -0.53 -0.66
N LEU A 25 -9.43 -1.38 -0.38
CA LEU A 25 -8.78 -2.23 -1.36
C LEU A 25 -9.74 -3.22 -2.02
N LEU A 26 -10.56 -3.93 -1.25
CA LEU A 26 -11.55 -4.86 -1.82
C LEU A 26 -12.60 -4.17 -2.72
N ARG A 27 -12.84 -2.86 -2.54
CA ARG A 27 -13.80 -2.09 -3.35
C ARG A 27 -13.17 -1.38 -4.55
N HIS A 28 -11.95 -0.89 -4.38
CA HIS A 28 -11.32 0.07 -5.29
C HIS A 28 -9.90 -0.33 -5.70
N GLY A 29 -9.41 -1.47 -5.25
CA GLY A 29 -8.05 -1.95 -5.45
C GLY A 29 -7.82 -2.66 -6.79
N ASP A 30 -8.84 -2.86 -7.61
CA ASP A 30 -8.63 -3.28 -9.00
C ASP A 30 -8.19 -2.06 -9.82
N TRP A 31 -6.89 -1.96 -10.09
CA TRP A 31 -6.30 -0.89 -10.90
C TRP A 31 -5.94 -1.36 -12.31
N GLY A 32 -6.44 -2.53 -12.73
CA GLY A 32 -6.24 -3.10 -14.05
C GLY A 32 -4.76 -3.33 -14.37
N PRO A 33 -4.18 -2.64 -15.38
CA PRO A 33 -2.80 -2.88 -15.81
C PRO A 33 -1.74 -2.54 -14.75
N TYR A 34 -2.08 -1.76 -13.73
CA TYR A 34 -1.17 -1.36 -12.66
C TYR A 34 -1.09 -2.38 -11.51
N GLY A 35 -1.96 -3.39 -11.52
CA GLY A 35 -2.01 -4.44 -10.49
C GLY A 35 -3.40 -4.60 -9.90
N ASP A 36 -3.69 -5.82 -9.46
CA ASP A 36 -4.88 -6.16 -8.69
C ASP A 36 -4.55 -6.18 -7.20
N PHE A 37 -4.99 -5.14 -6.49
CA PHE A 37 -4.95 -5.03 -5.04
C PHE A 37 -6.31 -5.30 -4.41
N SER A 38 -7.31 -5.79 -5.17
CA SER A 38 -8.65 -6.11 -4.67
C SER A 38 -8.70 -7.43 -3.86
N ARG A 39 -7.70 -7.62 -3.00
CA ARG A 39 -7.43 -8.85 -2.25
C ARG A 39 -7.27 -8.56 -0.76
N PRO A 40 -7.47 -9.57 0.11
CA PRO A 40 -7.21 -9.43 1.53
C PRO A 40 -5.77 -9.01 1.80
N LEU A 41 -5.56 -8.14 2.79
CA LEU A 41 -4.21 -7.64 3.12
C LEU A 41 -3.26 -8.78 3.51
N ASN A 42 -3.80 -9.88 4.06
CA ASN A 42 -3.00 -11.05 4.42
C ASN A 42 -2.42 -11.77 3.18
N GLU A 43 -3.14 -11.79 2.05
CA GLU A 43 -2.61 -12.33 0.80
C GLU A 43 -1.58 -11.38 0.19
N LEU A 44 -1.93 -10.09 0.12
CA LEU A 44 -1.01 -9.04 -0.37
C LEU A 44 0.29 -9.00 0.44
N SER A 45 0.23 -9.25 1.75
CA SER A 45 1.41 -9.26 2.63
C SER A 45 2.40 -10.40 2.36
N GLY A 46 2.00 -11.41 1.57
CA GLY A 46 2.90 -12.46 1.07
C GLY A 46 3.73 -12.01 -0.13
N GLU A 47 3.26 -11.01 -0.87
CA GLU A 47 3.88 -10.52 -2.11
C GLU A 47 4.54 -9.14 -1.90
N TYR A 48 3.95 -8.33 -1.02
CA TYR A 48 4.34 -6.97 -0.73
C TYR A 48 4.59 -6.77 0.76
N LYS A 49 5.57 -5.92 1.06
CA LYS A 49 5.67 -5.26 2.35
C LYS A 49 4.72 -4.07 2.35
N ILE A 50 3.75 -4.07 3.25
CA ILE A 50 2.67 -3.08 3.32
C ILE A 50 2.84 -2.23 4.57
N THR A 51 2.94 -0.93 4.39
CA THR A 51 2.99 0.06 5.46
C THR A 51 1.74 0.92 5.43
N ILE A 52 1.02 0.99 6.54
CA ILE A 52 -0.17 1.83 6.70
C ILE A 52 0.14 2.92 7.71
N GLU A 53 0.21 4.16 7.25
CA GLU A 53 0.35 5.35 8.09
C GLU A 53 -1.00 6.03 8.29
N GLU A 54 -1.36 6.27 9.55
CA GLU A 54 -2.56 7.00 9.91
C GLU A 54 -2.33 8.52 9.81
N ARG A 55 -3.11 9.16 8.95
CA ARG A 55 -3.18 10.63 8.83
C ARG A 55 -4.52 11.14 9.40
N PRO A 56 -4.70 12.46 9.60
CA PRO A 56 -5.93 13.01 10.18
C PRO A 56 -7.17 12.61 9.37
N ASP A 57 -7.12 12.76 8.06
CA ASP A 57 -8.27 12.57 7.15
C ASP A 57 -8.15 11.35 6.23
N SER A 58 -7.00 10.67 6.23
CA SER A 58 -6.71 9.54 5.35
C SER A 58 -5.79 8.49 6.00
N PHE A 59 -5.63 7.35 5.34
CA PHE A 59 -4.57 6.39 5.60
C PHE A 59 -3.63 6.39 4.40
N SER A 60 -2.35 6.67 4.62
CA SER A 60 -1.34 6.50 3.57
C SER A 60 -0.92 5.05 3.56
N VAL A 61 -1.01 4.40 2.41
CA VAL A 61 -0.69 2.98 2.25
C VAL A 61 0.43 2.88 1.23
N THR A 62 1.50 2.19 1.61
CA THR A 62 2.66 1.95 0.75
C THR A 62 2.88 0.45 0.65
N CYS A 63 2.92 -0.06 -0.57
CA CYS A 63 3.12 -1.46 -0.92
C CYS A 63 4.45 -1.57 -1.68
N ILE A 64 5.46 -2.20 -1.09
CA ILE A 64 6.77 -2.41 -1.69
C ILE A 64 6.90 -3.89 -2.01
N SER A 65 7.19 -4.24 -3.26
CA SER A 65 7.40 -5.64 -3.64
C SER A 65 8.54 -6.26 -2.81
N ALA A 66 8.32 -7.44 -2.24
CA ALA A 66 9.36 -8.15 -1.49
C ALA A 66 10.48 -8.71 -2.39
N VAL A 67 10.32 -8.65 -3.72
CA VAL A 67 11.30 -9.14 -4.69
C VAL A 67 12.36 -8.07 -4.93
N SER A 68 13.59 -8.30 -4.45
CA SER A 68 14.73 -7.36 -4.55
C SER A 68 15.11 -6.89 -5.96
N ASN A 69 14.56 -7.48 -7.03
CA ASN A 69 14.90 -7.15 -8.43
C ASN A 69 13.73 -6.58 -9.24
N SER A 70 12.54 -6.37 -8.65
CA SER A 70 11.41 -5.76 -9.36
C SER A 70 11.23 -4.26 -9.10
N GLY A 71 11.80 -3.73 -8.00
CA GLY A 71 11.79 -2.29 -7.73
C GLY A 71 10.40 -1.64 -7.66
N PHE A 72 9.33 -2.41 -7.50
CA PHE A 72 7.97 -1.90 -7.64
C PHE A 72 7.43 -1.43 -6.28
N GLU A 73 7.27 -0.11 -6.15
CA GLU A 73 6.60 0.54 -5.02
C GLU A 73 5.28 1.14 -5.50
N VAL A 74 4.21 0.91 -4.77
CA VAL A 74 2.95 1.63 -4.95
C VAL A 74 2.52 2.29 -3.67
N SER A 75 2.38 3.60 -3.71
CA SER A 75 1.91 4.41 -2.59
C SER A 75 0.59 5.08 -2.95
N PHE A 76 -0.39 5.07 -2.05
CA PHE A 76 -1.72 5.65 -2.29
C PHE A 76 -2.38 6.07 -0.98
N SER A 77 -3.42 6.91 -1.05
CA SER A 77 -4.17 7.36 0.11
C SER A 77 -5.58 6.80 0.13
N VAL A 78 -6.02 6.27 1.27
CA VAL A 78 -7.40 5.86 1.54
C VAL A 78 -8.08 6.94 2.36
N LEU A 79 -9.14 7.56 1.84
CA LEU A 79 -9.88 8.61 2.54
C LEU A 79 -10.75 8.01 3.66
N LYS A 80 -10.60 8.51 4.89
CA LYS A 80 -11.39 8.01 6.05
C LYS A 80 -12.89 8.25 5.92
N LYS A 81 -13.27 9.29 5.17
CA LYS A 81 -14.67 9.75 5.02
C LYS A 81 -15.58 8.71 4.36
N ASP A 82 -15.11 8.06 3.30
CA ASP A 82 -15.92 7.08 2.56
C ASP A 82 -15.18 5.79 2.22
N LEU A 83 -13.91 5.67 2.62
CA LEU A 83 -13.02 4.54 2.30
C LEU A 83 -12.74 4.41 0.80
N SER A 84 -12.84 5.49 0.03
CA SER A 84 -12.32 5.54 -1.34
C SER A 84 -10.80 5.69 -1.36
N ILE A 85 -10.20 5.15 -2.42
CA ILE A 85 -8.79 5.36 -2.73
C ILE A 85 -8.68 6.65 -3.56
N ASP A 86 -7.85 7.59 -3.10
CA ASP A 86 -7.52 8.76 -3.90
C ASP A 86 -6.52 8.37 -5.00
N LEU A 87 -7.05 8.14 -6.20
CA LEU A 87 -6.26 7.74 -7.37
C LEU A 87 -5.24 8.81 -7.79
N HIS A 88 -5.46 10.08 -7.46
CA HIS A 88 -4.50 11.17 -7.71
C HIS A 88 -3.25 11.07 -6.81
N SER A 89 -3.37 10.39 -5.67
CA SER A 89 -2.26 10.12 -4.75
C SER A 89 -1.52 8.83 -5.09
N VAL A 90 -1.93 8.09 -6.14
CA VAL A 90 -1.27 6.85 -6.53
C VAL A 90 0.07 7.18 -7.19
N VAL A 91 1.14 6.81 -6.52
CA VAL A 91 2.51 6.89 -7.01
C VAL A 91 3.00 5.48 -7.26
N ILE A 92 3.38 5.18 -8.49
CA ILE A 92 3.98 3.90 -8.87
C ILE A 92 5.45 4.16 -9.17
N GLY A 93 6.30 3.82 -8.21
CA GLY A 93 7.74 3.84 -8.36
C GLY A 93 8.21 2.54 -9.01
N VAL A 94 8.94 2.65 -10.11
CA VAL A 94 9.93 1.64 -10.49
C VAL A 94 11.27 2.16 -10.00
N ASP A 95 11.85 1.50 -9.01
CA ASP A 95 13.27 1.64 -8.66
C ASP A 95 14.06 1.18 -9.89
N CYS A 96 14.25 2.09 -10.84
CA CYS A 96 15.34 1.94 -11.78
C CYS A 96 16.61 2.00 -10.93
N PRO A 97 17.50 0.99 -11.01
CA PRO A 97 18.82 1.17 -10.44
C PRO A 97 19.38 2.49 -10.99
N PRO A 98 20.08 3.30 -10.17
CA PRO A 98 20.76 4.48 -10.69
C PRO A 98 21.56 4.03 -11.92
N PRO A 99 21.54 4.80 -13.04
CA PRO A 99 22.33 4.43 -14.20
C PRO A 99 23.75 4.14 -13.71
N GLU A 100 24.29 2.97 -14.04
CA GLU A 100 25.70 2.68 -13.78
C GLU A 100 26.48 3.84 -14.38
N ILE A 101 26.99 4.73 -13.53
CA ILE A 101 27.96 5.73 -13.96
C ILE A 101 29.20 4.89 -14.22
N GLY A 102 29.35 4.45 -15.47
CA GLY A 102 30.51 3.68 -15.89
C GLY A 102 31.77 4.45 -15.55
N GLU A 103 32.60 3.86 -14.70
CA GLU A 103 34.03 4.18 -14.61
C GLU A 103 34.81 3.28 -15.57
#